data_AF-A0A945TK16-F1
#
_entry.id   AF-A0A945TK16-F1
#
_cell.length_a   1.000
_cell.length_b   1.000
_cell.length_c   1.000
_cell.angle_alpha   90.00
_cell.angle_beta   90.00
_cell.angle_gamma   90.00
#
_symmetry.space_group_name_H-M   'P 1'
#
loop_
_entity.id
_entity.type
_entity.pdbx_description
1 polymer ?
#
loop_
_entity_poly.entity_id
_entity_poly.type
_entity_poly.pdbx_seq_one_letter_code
_entity_poly.pdbx_strand_id
1 'polypeptide(L)'
;MKTRYVTEMGMGTDVHGRDYTLAAERAVFDAIHHSSLHFFAPLGKTADDMFIDLLIGVPEPDKVDADRVAAALPYGTVSITVQKGGLEIPADDGNDA
;
A
#
# COMPACT_ATOMS: atom_id res chain seq x y z
N MET A 1 20.09 8.89 -7.30
CA MET A 1 18.93 8.42 -8.09
C MET A 1 18.75 6.94 -7.79
N LYS A 2 17.53 6.50 -7.45
CA LYS A 2 17.23 5.08 -7.19
C LYS A 2 16.98 4.36 -8.52
N THR A 3 17.39 3.10 -8.62
CA THR A 3 17.07 2.22 -9.76
C THR A 3 15.80 1.45 -9.43
N ARG A 4 14.77 1.56 -10.26
CA ARG A 4 13.53 0.78 -10.10
C ARG A 4 13.73 -0.62 -10.67
N TYR A 5 13.54 -1.64 -9.83
CA TYR A 5 13.62 -3.05 -10.23
C TYR A 5 12.24 -3.63 -10.57
N VAL A 6 11.25 -3.35 -9.73
CA VAL A 6 9.88 -3.88 -9.87
C VAL A 6 8.87 -2.80 -9.46
N THR A 7 7.65 -2.93 -9.98
CA THR A 7 6.46 -2.22 -9.49
C THR A 7 5.39 -3.28 -9.25
N GLU A 8 4.93 -3.37 -8.01
CA GLU A 8 3.79 -4.19 -7.62
C GLU A 8 2.59 -3.28 -7.38
N MET A 9 1.40 -3.70 -7.80
CA MET A 9 0.17 -2.92 -7.72
C MET A 9 -0.94 -3.81 -7.18
N GLY A 10 -1.75 -3.26 -6.27
CA GLY A 10 -2.88 -3.96 -5.67
C GLY A 10 -3.99 -2.99 -5.32
N MET A 11 -5.15 -3.54 -4.99
CA MET A 11 -6.31 -2.76 -4.55
C MET A 11 -6.86 -3.28 -3.22
N GLY A 12 -7.47 -2.38 -2.46
CA GLY A 12 -8.12 -2.71 -1.20
C GLY A 12 -9.32 -1.82 -0.98
N THR A 13 -10.38 -2.43 -0.46
CA THR A 13 -11.66 -1.76 -0.24
C THR A 13 -12.07 -1.99 1.21
N ASP A 14 -12.59 -0.95 1.86
CA ASP A 14 -13.44 -1.09 3.02
C ASP A 14 -14.90 -0.83 2.62
N VAL A 15 -15.79 -1.76 2.97
CA VAL A 15 -17.16 -1.80 2.41
C VAL A 15 -18.17 -1.13 3.34
N HIS A 16 -17.92 -1.09 4.65
CA HIS A 16 -18.94 -0.70 5.64
C HIS A 16 -18.46 0.26 6.74
N GLY A 17 -17.19 0.69 6.79
CA GLY A 17 -16.68 1.48 7.91
C GLY A 17 -16.02 2.80 7.53
N ARG A 18 -15.91 3.10 6.23
CA ARG A 18 -15.08 4.19 5.69
C ARG A 18 -13.68 4.20 6.32
N ASP A 19 -13.14 3.02 6.62
CA ASP A 19 -11.80 2.89 7.17
C ASP A 19 -10.77 2.93 6.03
N TYR A 20 -10.33 4.14 5.71
CA TYR A 20 -9.33 4.39 4.67
C TYR A 20 -7.98 3.74 5.00
N THR A 21 -7.67 3.52 6.28
CA THR A 21 -6.43 2.83 6.69
C THR A 21 -6.52 1.35 6.36
N LEU A 22 -7.63 0.71 6.74
CA LEU A 22 -7.87 -0.70 6.43
C LEU A 22 -7.94 -0.96 4.92
N ALA A 23 -8.57 -0.06 4.16
CA ALA A 23 -8.57 -0.14 2.70
C ALA A 23 -7.14 -0.05 2.12
N ALA A 24 -6.30 0.84 2.65
CA ALA A 24 -4.90 0.97 2.24
C ALA A 24 -4.05 -0.25 2.62
N GLU A 25 -4.20 -0.81 3.83
CA GLU A 25 -3.53 -2.05 4.23
C GLU A 25 -3.91 -3.23 3.33
N ARG A 26 -5.20 -3.35 2.97
CA ARG A 26 -5.68 -4.36 2.02
C ARG A 26 -5.03 -4.19 0.65
N ALA A 27 -4.86 -2.95 0.18
CA ALA A 27 -4.19 -2.67 -1.08
C ALA A 27 -2.70 -3.05 -1.06
N VAL A 28 -2.00 -2.78 0.05
CA VAL A 28 -0.60 -3.21 0.25
C VAL A 28 -0.51 -4.72 0.29
N PHE A 29 -1.39 -5.38 1.05
CA PHE A 29 -1.47 -6.83 1.11
C PHE A 29 -1.66 -7.43 -0.29
N ASP A 30 -2.67 -6.97 -1.03
CA ASP A 30 -2.95 -7.44 -2.38
C ASP A 30 -1.74 -7.25 -3.31
N ALA A 31 -1.05 -6.11 -3.23
CA ALA A 31 0.11 -5.84 -4.09
C ALA A 31 1.25 -6.85 -3.91
N ILE A 32 1.54 -7.28 -2.68
CA ILE A 32 2.75 -8.07 -2.36
C ILE A 32 2.49 -9.58 -2.20
N HIS A 33 1.24 -10.03 -2.10
CA HIS A 33 0.92 -11.43 -1.76
C HIS A 33 0.85 -12.37 -2.97
N HIS A 34 0.83 -11.84 -4.20
CA HIS A 34 0.74 -12.65 -5.42
C HIS A 34 2.10 -12.93 -6.08
N SER A 35 3.20 -12.47 -5.49
CA SER A 35 4.55 -12.62 -6.06
C SER A 35 5.61 -12.84 -4.97
N SER A 36 6.75 -13.42 -5.38
CA SER A 36 7.92 -13.55 -4.53
C SER A 36 9.17 -13.05 -5.25
N LEU A 37 9.97 -12.23 -4.56
CA LEU A 37 11.20 -11.66 -5.12
C LEU A 37 12.40 -12.51 -4.68
N HIS A 38 13.12 -13.10 -5.65
CA HIS A 38 14.27 -13.99 -5.38
C HIS A 38 15.60 -13.52 -6.00
N PHE A 39 15.66 -12.31 -6.56
CA PHE A 39 16.83 -11.83 -7.31
C PHE A 39 17.86 -11.06 -6.47
N PHE A 40 17.78 -11.11 -5.14
CA PHE A 40 18.69 -10.36 -4.26
C PHE A 40 20.14 -10.89 -4.28
N ALA A 41 20.32 -12.22 -4.26
CA ALA A 41 21.64 -12.84 -4.18
C ALA A 41 22.57 -12.50 -5.37
N PRO A 42 22.12 -12.54 -6.64
CA PRO A 42 22.92 -12.07 -7.78
C PRO A 42 23.35 -10.60 -7.69
N LEU A 43 22.65 -9.77 -6.91
CA LEU A 43 22.98 -8.36 -6.69
C LEU A 43 23.89 -8.13 -5.47
N GLY A 44 24.26 -9.20 -4.74
CA GLY A 44 25.01 -9.09 -3.49
C GLY A 44 24.23 -8.36 -2.40
N LYS A 45 22.90 -8.51 -2.38
CA LYS A 45 21.96 -7.81 -1.49
C LYS A 45 21.01 -8.78 -0.78
N THR A 46 20.25 -8.25 0.17
CA THR A 46 19.16 -8.91 0.91
C THR A 46 17.85 -8.16 0.75
N ALA A 47 16.75 -8.72 1.26
CA ALA A 47 15.45 -8.04 1.26
C ALA A 47 15.45 -6.74 2.09
N ASP A 48 16.29 -6.67 3.14
CA ASP A 48 16.42 -5.51 4.01
C ASP A 48 17.12 -4.32 3.32
N ASP A 49 17.89 -4.58 2.25
CA ASP A 49 18.54 -3.54 1.44
C ASP A 49 17.57 -2.84 0.47
N MET A 50 16.31 -3.27 0.41
CA MET A 50 15.33 -2.75 -0.53
C MET A 50 14.80 -1.38 -0.06
N PHE A 51 14.77 -0.42 -0.99
CA PHE A 51 14.00 0.80 -0.81
C PHE A 51 12.61 0.62 -1.43
N ILE A 52 11.56 0.86 -0.65
CA ILE A 52 10.18 0.75 -1.10
C ILE A 52 9.58 2.16 -1.14
N ASP A 53 9.22 2.61 -2.34
CA ASP A 53 8.41 3.82 -2.52
C ASP A 53 6.94 3.39 -2.57
N LEU A 54 6.24 3.53 -1.45
CA LEU A 54 4.83 3.12 -1.31
C LEU A 54 3.91 4.29 -1.65
N LEU A 55 3.18 4.20 -2.75
CA LEU A 55 2.21 5.21 -3.18
C LEU A 55 0.78 4.70 -3.01
N ILE A 56 0.00 5.39 -2.18
CA ILE A 56 -1.43 5.08 -1.94
C ILE A 56 -2.30 6.19 -2.51
N GLY A 57 -3.24 5.81 -3.37
CA GLY A 57 -4.32 6.68 -3.84
C GLY A 57 -5.62 6.37 -3.12
N VAL A 58 -6.15 7.31 -2.34
CA VAL A 58 -7.36 7.11 -1.52
C VAL A 58 -8.23 8.37 -1.48
N PRO A 59 -9.56 8.29 -1.29
CA PRO A 59 -10.44 9.46 -1.35
C PRO A 59 -10.12 10.54 -0.30
N GLU A 60 -9.76 10.11 0.91
CA GLU A 60 -9.45 10.97 2.07
C GLU A 60 -8.06 10.65 2.65
N PRO A 61 -6.98 11.16 2.03
CA PRO A 61 -5.59 10.83 2.41
C PRO A 61 -5.25 11.15 3.86
N ASP A 62 -5.79 12.26 4.38
CA ASP A 62 -5.52 12.74 5.74
C ASP A 62 -6.14 11.84 6.83
N LYS A 63 -7.00 10.88 6.45
CA LYS A 63 -7.63 9.90 7.35
C LYS A 63 -6.90 8.54 7.36
N VAL A 64 -5.78 8.42 6.65
CA VAL A 64 -4.96 7.20 6.65
C VAL A 64 -3.87 7.28 7.71
N ASP A 65 -3.78 6.25 8.55
CA ASP A 65 -2.61 6.02 9.40
C ASP A 65 -1.47 5.46 8.53
N ALA A 66 -0.61 6.37 8.06
CA ALA A 66 0.48 6.05 7.15
C ALA A 66 1.52 5.11 7.78
N ASP A 67 1.76 5.22 9.09
CA ASP A 67 2.72 4.38 9.80
C ASP A 67 2.21 2.95 9.91
N ARG A 68 0.91 2.79 10.22
CA ARG A 68 0.25 1.48 10.24
C ARG A 68 0.26 0.82 8.86
N VAL A 69 -0.02 1.57 7.79
CA VAL A 69 0.05 1.04 6.42
C VAL A 69 1.48 0.65 6.03
N ALA A 70 2.48 1.47 6.37
CA ALA A 70 3.88 1.15 6.09
C ALA A 70 4.35 -0.11 6.84
N ALA A 71 3.86 -0.33 8.06
CA ALA A 71 4.17 -1.50 8.87
C ALA A 71 3.63 -2.83 8.30
N ALA A 72 2.74 -2.81 7.30
CA ALA A 72 2.29 -4.02 6.61
C ALA A 72 3.38 -4.63 5.69
N LEU A 73 4.41 -3.85 5.35
CA LEU A 73 5.54 -4.33 4.56
C LEU A 73 6.57 -5.02 5.49
N PRO A 74 6.94 -6.29 5.22
CA PRO A 74 7.72 -7.07 6.17
C PRO A 74 9.23 -6.74 6.21
N TYR A 75 9.76 -6.05 5.20
CA TYR A 75 11.20 -5.75 5.08
C TYR A 75 11.44 -4.42 4.33
N GLY A 76 12.69 -3.97 4.36
CA GLY A 76 13.17 -2.83 3.58
C GLY A 76 12.93 -1.46 4.24
N THR A 77 13.41 -0.41 3.58
CA THR A 77 13.19 0.99 3.99
C THR A 77 12.02 1.57 3.22
N VAL A 78 10.91 1.81 3.91
CA VAL A 78 9.67 2.31 3.31
C VAL A 78 9.62 3.84 3.32
N SER A 79 9.30 4.43 2.18
CA SER A 79 8.90 5.83 2.04
C SER A 79 7.47 5.85 1.52
N ILE A 80 6.52 6.19 2.40
CA ILE A 80 5.10 6.22 2.05
C ILE A 80 4.67 7.61 1.58
N THR A 81 3.83 7.66 0.55
CA THR A 81 3.10 8.84 0.10
C THR A 81 1.64 8.46 -0.05
N VAL A 82 0.78 9.11 0.72
CA VAL A 82 -0.68 8.97 0.59
C VAL A 82 -1.20 10.22 -0.10
N GLN A 83 -1.93 10.05 -1.18
CA GLN A 83 -2.46 11.15 -1.99
C GLN A 83 -3.90 10.89 -2.41
N LYS A 84 -4.58 11.98 -2.80
CA LYS A 84 -5.98 11.88 -3.23
C LYS A 84 -6.09 11.02 -4.48
N GLY A 85 -6.98 10.03 -4.44
CA GLY A 85 -7.19 9.06 -5.52
C GLY A 85 -8.24 8.02 -5.15
N GLY A 86 -8.15 6.84 -5.74
CA GLY A 86 -9.09 5.75 -5.44
C GLY A 86 -10.54 6.08 -5.79
N LEU A 87 -11.47 5.43 -5.09
CA LEU A 87 -12.91 5.63 -5.27
C LEU A 87 -13.64 5.43 -3.95
N GLU A 88 -14.60 6.31 -3.67
CA GLU A 88 -15.62 6.12 -2.64
C GLU A 88 -16.98 6.13 -3.33
N ILE A 89 -17.80 5.12 -3.04
CA ILE A 89 -19.18 5.05 -3.53
C ILE A 89 -20.09 5.14 -2.30
N PRO A 90 -20.89 6.21 -2.16
CA PRO A 90 -21.87 6.29 -1.09
C PRO A 90 -23.01 5.30 -1.32
N ALA A 91 -23.55 4.73 -0.25
CA ALA A 91 -24.81 3.99 -0.31
C ALA A 91 -25.98 4.92 -0.65
N ASP A 92 -27.04 4.35 -1.22
CA ASP A 92 -28.24 5.08 -1.66
C ASP A 92 -28.92 5.85 -0.50
N ASP A 93 -28.84 5.33 0.73
CA ASP A 93 -29.37 5.97 1.94
C ASP A 93 -28.33 6.77 2.73
N GLY A 94 -27.06 6.75 2.29
CA GLY A 94 -25.93 7.44 2.90
C GLY A 94 -25.39 6.80 4.18
N ASN A 95 -25.90 5.64 4.60
CA ASN A 95 -25.67 5.07 5.94
C ASN A 95 -24.93 3.71 5.91
N ASP A 96 -23.74 3.70 5.30
CA ASP A 96 -22.88 2.51 5.18
C ASP A 96 -21.49 2.75 5.81
N ALA A 97 -21.49 3.43 6.95
CA ALA A 97 -20.34 3.69 7.81
C ALA A 97 -20.65 3.31 9.26
#